data_AF-A0A1X7VLS8-F1
#
_entry.id   AF-A0A1X7VLS8-F1
#
_cell.length_a   1.000
_cell.length_b   1.000
_cell.length_c   1.000
_cell.angle_alpha   90.00
_cell.angle_beta   90.00
_cell.angle_gamma   90.00
#
_symmetry.space_group_name_H-M   'P 1'
#
loop_
_entity.id
_entity.type
_entity.pdbx_description
1 polymer ?
#
loop_
_entity_poly.entity_id
_entity_poly.type
_entity_poly.pdbx_seq_one_letter_code
_entity_poly.pdbx_strand_id
1 'polypeptide(L)'
;MADRDKETIAEEYISSLQRRLDLLEERLIGQEKVREGQPQLVHLLKTIDGKLKALVQSMKGNCVQQVWDTIPDLERILDPAYLRSLNLNAPAKKELLLYYVEQLQKYQNDIDDLQLLKETVNTTSYQGTEAVEKDLSQLAATHVQQEDEVVSLTSRVHLFIDQYTKLILQLSAQCVEWDEVVTQLETQRK
;
A
#
# COMPACT_ATOMS: atom_id res chain seq x y z
N MET A 1 12.83 12.30 10.51
CA MET A 1 11.62 12.70 9.76
C MET A 1 10.36 12.26 10.50
N ALA A 2 10.23 10.98 10.86
CA ALA A 2 9.07 10.46 11.61
C ALA A 2 8.75 11.11 12.98
N ASP A 3 9.72 11.69 13.71
CA ASP A 3 9.43 12.39 14.97
C ASP A 3 8.88 13.82 14.77
N ARG A 4 9.31 14.52 13.72
CA ARG A 4 8.73 15.83 13.38
C ARG A 4 7.29 15.69 12.91
N ASP A 5 6.98 14.59 12.22
CA ASP A 5 5.62 14.30 11.76
C ASP A 5 4.68 13.94 12.92
N LYS A 6 5.21 13.42 14.04
CA LYS A 6 4.43 13.17 15.26
C LYS A 6 4.20 14.44 16.07
N GLU A 7 5.19 15.33 16.15
CA GLU A 7 5.06 16.63 16.80
C GLU A 7 4.04 17.53 16.07
N THR A 8 4.05 17.55 14.74
CA THR A 8 3.06 18.33 13.96
C THR A 8 1.65 17.80 14.12
N ILE A 9 1.45 16.48 14.14
CA ILE A 9 0.13 15.88 14.41
C ILE A 9 -0.34 16.24 15.83
N ALA A 10 0.55 16.17 16.83
CA ALA A 10 0.21 16.55 18.20
C ALA A 10 -0.19 18.03 18.33
N GLU A 11 0.51 18.93 17.64
CA GLU A 11 0.18 20.36 17.57
C GLU A 11 -1.19 20.62 16.91
N GLU A 12 -1.53 19.87 15.86
CA GLU A 12 -2.87 19.95 15.23
C GLU A 12 -3.98 19.47 16.17
N TYR A 13 -3.76 18.37 16.90
CA TYR A 13 -4.73 17.86 17.87
C TYR A 13 -4.94 18.84 19.03
N ILE A 14 -3.86 19.41 19.57
CA ILE A 14 -3.91 20.43 20.63
C ILE A 14 -4.65 21.67 20.13
N SER A 15 -4.37 22.13 18.91
CA SER A 15 -5.06 23.27 18.30
C SER A 15 -6.56 23.00 18.07
N SER A 16 -6.95 21.77 17.71
CA SER A 16 -8.35 21.39 17.57
C SER A 16 -9.08 21.37 18.91
N LEU A 17 -8.40 20.89 19.97
CA LEU A 17 -8.95 20.83 21.31
C LEU A 17 -9.08 22.23 21.91
N GLN A 18 -8.10 23.10 21.71
CA GLN A 18 -8.16 24.51 22.11
C GLN A 18 -9.34 25.22 21.43
N ARG A 19 -9.52 25.07 20.11
CA ARG A 19 -10.69 25.66 19.42
C ARG A 19 -12.02 25.15 19.96
N ARG A 20 -12.13 23.85 20.26
CA ARG A 20 -13.36 23.29 20.85
C ARG A 20 -13.58 23.82 22.26
N LEU A 21 -12.52 24.01 23.02
CA LEU A 21 -12.57 24.55 24.37
C LEU A 21 -12.99 26.02 24.35
N ASP A 22 -12.42 26.83 23.46
CA ASP A 22 -12.81 28.23 23.24
C ASP A 22 -14.30 28.35 22.87
N LEU A 23 -14.79 27.48 21.96
CA LEU A 23 -16.21 27.44 21.59
C LEU A 23 -17.13 27.02 22.75
N LEU A 24 -16.67 26.10 23.61
CA LEU A 24 -17.42 25.67 24.77
C LEU A 24 -17.43 26.75 25.87
N GLU A 25 -16.31 27.44 26.08
CA GLU A 25 -16.22 28.57 26.99
C GLU A 25 -17.12 29.72 26.53
N GLU A 26 -17.09 30.06 25.23
CA GLU A 26 -17.97 31.08 24.66
C GLU A 26 -19.46 30.73 24.83
N ARG A 27 -19.84 29.46 24.60
CA ARG A 27 -21.23 29.02 24.70
C ARG A 27 -21.74 28.86 26.14
N LEU A 28 -20.89 28.44 27.07
CA LEU A 28 -21.30 28.13 28.44
C LEU A 28 -21.16 29.34 29.38
N ILE A 29 -20.14 30.16 29.17
CA ILE A 29 -19.77 31.26 30.08
C ILE A 29 -20.05 32.63 29.42
N GLY A 30 -20.06 32.70 28.08
CA GLY A 30 -20.08 33.99 27.38
C GLY A 30 -18.82 34.82 27.66
N GLN A 31 -18.86 36.13 27.38
CA GLN A 31 -17.72 37.04 27.63
C GLN A 31 -17.44 37.31 29.13
N GLU A 32 -18.26 36.77 30.04
CA GLU A 32 -18.12 37.01 31.48
C GLU A 32 -17.18 35.99 32.11
N LYS A 33 -15.88 36.31 32.19
CA LYS A 33 -14.90 35.46 32.88
C LYS A 33 -15.40 35.14 34.30
N VAL A 34 -15.58 33.85 34.56
CA VAL A 34 -16.03 33.28 35.85
C VAL A 34 -15.24 33.93 36.98
N ARG A 35 -15.92 34.70 37.84
CA ARG A 35 -15.37 35.08 39.14
C ARG A 35 -15.25 33.81 39.98
N GLU A 36 -14.06 33.50 40.44
CA GLU A 36 -13.78 32.30 41.24
C GLU A 36 -14.78 32.17 42.39
N GLY A 37 -15.57 31.07 42.39
CA GLY A 37 -16.40 30.69 43.54
C GLY A 37 -17.90 30.48 43.33
N GLN A 38 -18.44 30.41 42.11
CA GLN A 38 -19.87 30.13 41.95
C GLN A 38 -20.23 29.00 40.96
N PRO A 39 -20.98 27.97 41.39
CA PRO A 39 -21.67 27.04 40.49
C PRO A 39 -23.00 27.67 40.02
N GLN A 40 -22.93 28.84 39.38
CA GLN A 40 -24.13 29.58 38.97
C GLN A 40 -24.94 28.82 37.92
N LEU A 41 -24.31 28.25 36.89
CA LEU A 41 -25.04 27.63 35.79
C LEU A 41 -25.79 26.37 36.24
N VAL A 42 -25.13 25.49 37.00
CA VAL A 42 -25.77 24.27 37.53
C VAL A 42 -26.88 24.59 38.52
N HIS A 43 -26.69 25.61 39.38
CA HIS A 43 -27.74 26.04 40.30
C HIS A 43 -28.92 26.71 39.56
N LEU A 44 -28.64 27.54 38.55
CA LEU A 44 -29.67 28.14 37.69
C LEU A 44 -30.41 27.07 36.90
N LEU A 45 -29.72 26.07 36.35
CA LEU A 45 -30.34 24.97 35.63
C LEU A 45 -31.21 24.12 36.56
N LYS A 46 -30.74 23.81 37.77
CA LYS A 46 -31.55 23.15 38.81
C LYS A 46 -32.76 23.98 39.23
N THR A 47 -32.60 25.31 39.31
CA THR A 47 -33.70 26.22 39.65
C THR A 47 -34.73 26.28 38.51
N ILE A 48 -34.28 26.30 37.25
CA ILE A 48 -35.13 26.28 36.06
C ILE A 48 -35.83 24.91 35.94
N ASP A 49 -35.13 23.80 36.14
CA ASP A 49 -35.71 22.46 36.18
C ASP A 49 -36.77 22.33 37.29
N GLY A 50 -36.50 22.85 38.49
CA GLY A 50 -37.48 22.91 39.58
C GLY A 50 -38.72 23.75 39.21
N LYS A 51 -38.52 24.91 38.57
CA LYS A 51 -39.63 25.77 38.10
C LYS A 51 -40.42 25.13 36.95
N LEU A 52 -39.76 24.45 36.02
CA LEU A 52 -40.39 23.72 34.93
C LEU A 52 -41.20 22.54 35.46
N LYS A 53 -40.66 21.75 36.40
CA LYS A 53 -41.40 20.68 37.07
C LYS A 53 -42.63 21.20 37.81
N ALA A 54 -42.52 22.34 38.50
CA ALA A 54 -43.66 22.97 39.16
C ALA A 54 -44.72 23.48 38.14
N LEU A 55 -44.29 23.99 36.98
CA LEU A 55 -45.17 24.41 35.88
C LEU A 55 -45.88 23.23 35.20
N VAL A 56 -45.17 22.10 35.00
CA VAL A 56 -45.73 20.85 34.46
C VAL A 56 -46.74 20.24 35.44
N GLN A 57 -46.55 20.40 36.74
CA GLN A 57 -47.51 19.96 37.76
C GLN A 57 -48.74 20.88 37.85
N SER A 58 -48.59 22.18 37.57
CA SER A 58 -49.69 23.16 37.68
C SER A 58 -50.57 23.27 36.44
N MET A 59 -50.00 23.08 35.24
CA MET A 59 -50.77 22.93 34.01
C MET A 59 -51.08 21.46 33.78
N LYS A 60 -52.32 21.00 34.04
CA LYS A 60 -52.84 19.62 33.79
C LYS A 60 -51.84 18.75 33.01
N GLY A 61 -50.94 18.08 33.75
CA GLY A 61 -49.60 17.66 33.30
C GLY A 61 -49.51 16.81 32.05
N ASN A 62 -50.64 16.28 31.57
CA ASN A 62 -50.71 15.36 30.44
C ASN A 62 -50.22 15.97 29.12
N CYS A 63 -50.52 17.23 28.80
CA CYS A 63 -50.15 17.78 27.49
C CYS A 63 -48.64 18.07 27.41
N VAL A 64 -48.06 18.68 28.45
CA VAL A 64 -46.63 19.00 28.47
C VAL A 64 -45.79 17.73 28.66
N GLN A 65 -46.25 16.76 29.46
CA GLN A 65 -45.58 15.45 29.56
C GLN A 65 -45.65 14.69 28.25
N GLN A 66 -46.80 14.65 27.57
CA GLN A 66 -46.90 14.02 26.25
C GLN A 66 -45.96 14.67 25.23
N VAL A 67 -45.82 16.00 25.24
CA VAL A 67 -44.87 16.69 24.37
C VAL A 67 -43.42 16.36 24.77
N TRP A 68 -43.10 16.32 26.06
CA TRP A 68 -41.77 15.92 26.55
C TRP A 68 -41.41 14.48 26.22
N ASP A 69 -42.38 13.57 26.30
CA ASP A 69 -42.20 12.15 25.97
C ASP A 69 -42.09 11.93 24.45
N THR A 70 -42.70 12.80 23.64
CA THR A 70 -42.66 12.73 22.17
C THR A 70 -41.48 13.47 21.54
N ILE A 71 -40.79 14.35 22.26
CA ILE A 71 -39.57 15.02 21.78
C ILE A 71 -38.47 14.04 21.34
N PRO A 72 -38.09 13.00 22.10
CA PRO A 72 -37.06 12.07 21.65
C PRO A 72 -37.52 11.28 20.40
N ASP A 73 -38.82 11.01 20.27
CA ASP A 73 -39.38 10.38 19.08
C ASP A 73 -39.39 11.32 17.87
N LEU A 74 -39.69 12.59 18.07
CA LEU A 74 -39.61 13.63 17.04
C LEU A 74 -38.16 13.87 16.61
N GLU A 75 -37.22 13.91 17.56
CA GLU A 75 -35.78 14.02 17.30
C GLU A 75 -35.28 12.83 16.46
N ARG A 76 -35.75 11.62 16.78
CA ARG A 76 -35.47 10.41 15.97
C ARG A 76 -36.06 10.47 14.57
N ILE A 77 -37.27 11.00 14.40
CA ILE A 77 -37.93 11.10 13.08
C ILE A 77 -37.34 12.25 12.25
N LEU A 78 -36.84 13.31 12.89
CA LEU A 78 -36.14 14.42 12.22
C LEU A 78 -34.70 14.08 11.86
N ASP A 79 -34.16 12.97 12.37
CA ASP A 79 -32.79 12.54 12.06
C ASP A 79 -32.68 12.09 10.59
N PRO A 80 -31.90 12.77 9.73
CA PRO A 80 -31.90 12.50 8.29
C PRO A 80 -31.39 11.10 7.94
N ALA A 81 -30.62 10.47 8.82
CA ALA A 81 -30.18 9.08 8.69
C ALA A 81 -31.34 8.09 8.87
N TYR A 82 -32.28 8.37 9.76
CA TYR A 82 -33.46 7.56 10.02
C TYR A 82 -34.51 7.70 8.91
N LEU A 83 -34.70 8.91 8.37
CA LEU A 83 -35.58 9.12 7.21
C LEU A 83 -35.07 8.45 5.93
N ARG A 84 -33.75 8.35 5.75
CA ARG A 84 -33.14 7.62 4.62
C ARG A 84 -33.36 6.12 4.71
N SER A 85 -33.37 5.53 5.91
CA SER A 85 -33.64 4.10 6.09
C SER A 85 -35.12 3.76 5.98
N LEU A 86 -36.02 4.67 6.36
CA LEU A 86 -37.47 4.51 6.25
C LEU A 86 -38.00 4.65 4.80
N ASN A 87 -37.34 5.47 3.97
CA ASN A 87 -37.87 5.86 2.64
C ASN A 87 -37.46 4.99 1.45
N LEU A 88 -36.70 3.92 1.63
CA LEU A 88 -36.42 3.03 0.51
C LEU A 88 -37.60 2.05 0.30
N ASN A 89 -38.61 2.53 -0.43
CA ASN A 89 -39.79 1.76 -0.83
C ASN A 89 -39.36 0.44 -1.51
N ALA A 90 -40.08 -0.67 -1.27
CA ALA A 90 -39.78 -1.98 -1.86
C ALA A 90 -39.56 -1.97 -3.40
N PRO A 91 -40.32 -1.22 -4.22
CA PRO A 91 -40.03 -1.05 -5.64
C PRO A 91 -38.74 -0.26 -5.91
N ALA A 92 -38.44 0.78 -5.12
CA ALA A 92 -37.20 1.54 -5.26
C ALA A 92 -35.96 0.69 -4.90
N LYS A 93 -36.07 -0.18 -3.89
CA LYS A 93 -35.05 -1.21 -3.60
C LYS A 93 -34.84 -2.16 -4.77
N LYS A 94 -35.91 -2.58 -5.43
CA LYS A 94 -35.85 -3.48 -6.59
C LYS A 94 -35.21 -2.79 -7.80
N GLU A 95 -35.59 -1.56 -8.10
CA GLU A 95 -35.00 -0.78 -9.19
C GLU A 95 -33.52 -0.48 -8.93
N LEU A 96 -33.18 -0.13 -7.70
CA LEU A 96 -31.79 0.06 -7.28
C LEU A 96 -30.99 -1.24 -7.38
N LEU A 97 -31.55 -2.36 -6.91
CA LEU A 97 -30.90 -3.66 -7.04
C LEU A 97 -30.72 -4.05 -8.50
N LEU A 98 -31.72 -3.81 -9.37
CA LEU A 98 -31.64 -4.06 -10.80
C LEU A 98 -30.55 -3.20 -11.46
N TYR A 99 -30.45 -1.93 -11.09
CA TYR A 99 -29.40 -1.02 -11.55
C TYR A 99 -28.00 -1.52 -11.17
N TYR A 100 -27.85 -2.08 -9.96
CA TYR A 100 -26.57 -2.57 -9.46
C TYR A 100 -26.25 -4.02 -9.82
N VAL A 101 -27.12 -4.77 -10.51
CA VAL A 101 -26.88 -6.19 -10.87
C VAL A 101 -25.57 -6.38 -11.62
N GLU A 102 -25.30 -5.55 -12.62
CA GLU A 102 -24.06 -5.67 -13.41
C GLU A 102 -22.81 -5.40 -12.58
N GLN A 103 -22.88 -4.47 -11.62
CA GLN A 103 -21.77 -4.19 -10.71
C GLN A 103 -21.56 -5.34 -9.72
N LEU A 104 -22.64 -5.91 -9.19
CA LEU A 104 -22.57 -7.07 -8.30
C LEU A 104 -22.00 -8.31 -9.00
N GLN A 105 -22.33 -8.51 -10.28
CA GLN A 105 -21.74 -9.59 -11.09
C GLN A 105 -20.24 -9.36 -11.32
N LYS A 106 -19.81 -8.11 -11.55
CA LYS A 106 -18.38 -7.79 -11.62
C LYS A 106 -17.67 -8.10 -10.30
N TYR A 107 -18.22 -7.67 -9.17
CA TYR A 107 -17.64 -7.98 -7.87
C TYR A 107 -17.58 -9.49 -7.59
N GLN A 108 -18.58 -10.25 -8.02
CA GLN A 108 -18.56 -11.70 -7.91
C GLN A 108 -17.41 -12.30 -8.73
N ASN A 109 -17.25 -11.90 -9.99
CA ASN A 109 -16.14 -12.37 -10.82
C ASN A 109 -14.78 -11.96 -10.23
N ASP A 110 -14.66 -10.73 -9.73
CA ASP A 110 -13.43 -10.25 -9.08
C ASP A 110 -13.11 -11.08 -7.82
N ILE A 111 -14.12 -11.48 -7.05
CA ILE A 111 -13.94 -12.35 -5.87
C ILE A 111 -13.52 -13.76 -6.29
N ASP A 112 -14.13 -14.31 -7.35
CA ASP A 112 -13.77 -15.63 -7.88
C ASP A 112 -12.33 -15.64 -8.42
N ASP A 113 -11.93 -14.59 -9.13
CA ASP A 113 -10.56 -14.37 -9.61
C ASP A 113 -9.57 -14.24 -8.44
N LEU A 114 -9.93 -13.48 -7.41
CA LEU A 114 -9.11 -13.36 -6.19
C LEU A 114 -8.99 -14.69 -5.43
N GLN A 115 -10.03 -15.52 -5.43
CA GLN A 115 -9.98 -16.83 -4.80
C GLN A 115 -9.05 -17.78 -5.56
N LEU A 116 -9.11 -17.78 -6.90
CA LEU A 116 -8.19 -18.53 -7.76
C LEU A 116 -6.74 -18.05 -7.59
N LEU A 117 -6.53 -16.74 -7.49
CA LEU A 117 -5.21 -16.16 -7.26
C LEU A 117 -4.68 -16.47 -5.85
N LYS A 118 -5.56 -16.49 -4.84
CA LYS A 118 -5.19 -16.89 -3.47
C LYS A 118 -4.70 -18.34 -3.43
N GLU A 119 -5.29 -19.23 -4.21
CA GLU A 119 -4.84 -20.62 -4.31
C GLU A 119 -3.45 -20.71 -4.97
N THR A 120 -3.18 -19.93 -6.02
CA THR A 120 -1.87 -19.92 -6.69
C THR A 120 -0.78 -19.23 -5.88
N VAL A 121 -1.07 -18.12 -5.19
CA VAL A 121 -0.11 -17.38 -4.36
C VAL A 121 0.30 -18.17 -3.11
N ASN A 122 -0.60 -18.99 -2.56
CA ASN A 122 -0.28 -19.86 -1.42
C ASN A 122 0.40 -21.18 -1.80
N THR A 123 0.71 -21.39 -3.09
CA THR A 123 1.53 -22.54 -3.47
C THR A 123 2.96 -22.39 -2.94
N THR A 124 3.54 -23.51 -2.51
CA THR A 124 4.89 -23.60 -1.93
C THR A 124 6.00 -23.04 -2.83
N SER A 125 5.71 -22.74 -4.10
CA SER A 125 6.64 -22.10 -5.05
C SER A 125 7.02 -20.68 -4.63
N TYR A 126 6.12 -19.92 -3.99
CA TYR A 126 6.44 -18.56 -3.54
C TYR A 126 7.18 -18.55 -2.19
N GLN A 127 7.03 -19.59 -1.37
CA GLN A 127 7.74 -19.72 -0.09
C GLN A 127 9.20 -20.15 -0.27
N GLY A 128 9.54 -20.83 -1.37
CA GLY A 128 10.90 -21.21 -1.72
C GLY A 128 11.71 -20.13 -2.45
N THR A 129 11.14 -18.94 -2.67
CA THR A 129 11.75 -17.87 -3.48
C THR A 129 13.08 -17.40 -2.93
N GLU A 130 13.23 -17.24 -1.62
CA GLU A 130 14.51 -16.84 -1.00
C GLU A 130 15.61 -17.90 -1.16
N ALA A 131 15.25 -19.18 -1.16
CA ALA A 131 16.21 -20.28 -1.39
C ALA A 131 16.63 -20.32 -2.87
N VAL A 132 15.65 -20.24 -3.78
CA VAL A 132 15.89 -20.19 -5.23
C VAL A 132 16.68 -18.93 -5.61
N GLU A 133 16.45 -17.79 -4.96
CA GLU A 133 17.19 -16.55 -5.20
C GLU A 133 18.68 -16.68 -4.83
N LYS A 134 18.98 -17.31 -3.69
CA LYS A 134 20.37 -17.59 -3.30
C LYS A 134 21.05 -18.54 -4.27
N ASP A 135 20.39 -19.61 -4.66
CA ASP A 135 20.94 -20.60 -5.60
C ASP A 135 21.13 -19.97 -7.00
N LEU A 136 20.18 -19.16 -7.46
CA LEU A 136 20.27 -18.43 -8.73
C LEU A 136 21.41 -17.40 -8.70
N SER A 137 21.58 -16.67 -7.60
CA SER A 137 22.65 -15.69 -7.43
C SER A 137 24.03 -16.37 -7.46
N GLN A 138 24.18 -17.51 -6.78
CA GLN A 138 25.42 -18.31 -6.82
C GLN A 138 25.70 -18.87 -8.21
N LEU A 139 24.66 -19.36 -8.89
CA LEU A 139 24.78 -19.86 -10.26
C LEU A 139 25.17 -18.75 -11.23
N ALA A 140 24.57 -17.56 -11.10
CA ALA A 140 24.92 -16.40 -11.91
C ALA A 140 26.38 -15.98 -11.71
N ALA A 141 26.87 -15.97 -10.46
CA ALA A 141 28.28 -15.68 -10.17
C ALA A 141 29.22 -16.72 -10.80
N THR A 142 28.84 -18.00 -10.74
CA THR A 142 29.61 -19.09 -11.35
C THR A 142 29.59 -18.98 -12.88
N HIS A 143 28.47 -18.59 -13.48
CA HIS A 143 28.36 -18.42 -14.93
C HIS A 143 29.29 -17.31 -15.44
N VAL A 144 29.38 -16.18 -14.73
CA VAL A 144 30.31 -15.11 -15.09
C VAL A 144 31.76 -15.60 -15.04
N GLN A 145 32.13 -16.38 -14.02
CA GLN A 145 33.47 -16.98 -13.94
C GLN A 145 33.75 -17.93 -15.11
N GLN A 146 32.76 -18.76 -15.48
CA GLN A 146 32.88 -19.67 -16.62
C GLN A 146 33.04 -18.91 -17.95
N GLU A 147 32.32 -17.81 -18.15
CA GLU A 147 32.48 -16.96 -19.34
C GLU A 147 33.90 -16.39 -19.44
N ASP A 148 34.44 -15.86 -18.35
CA ASP A 148 35.81 -15.34 -18.29
C ASP A 148 36.83 -16.45 -18.58
N GLU A 149 36.65 -17.64 -18.00
CA GLU A 149 37.50 -18.80 -18.25
C GLU A 149 37.47 -19.22 -19.72
N VAL A 150 36.29 -19.30 -20.34
CA VAL A 150 36.12 -19.67 -21.75
C VAL A 150 36.79 -18.64 -22.66
N VAL A 151 36.65 -17.34 -22.39
CA VAL A 151 37.32 -16.29 -23.16
C VAL A 151 38.84 -16.40 -23.04
N SER A 152 39.36 -16.64 -21.84
CA SER A 152 40.80 -16.81 -21.60
C SER A 152 41.35 -18.05 -22.30
N LEU A 153 40.64 -19.19 -22.24
CA LEU A 153 41.05 -20.43 -22.86
C LEU A 153 41.03 -20.32 -24.38
N THR A 154 39.98 -19.72 -24.94
CA THR A 154 39.83 -19.49 -26.38
C THR A 154 40.98 -18.62 -26.90
N SER A 155 41.32 -17.55 -26.18
CA SER A 155 42.44 -16.67 -26.51
C SER A 155 43.79 -17.40 -26.50
N ARG A 156 44.01 -18.29 -25.50
CA ARG A 156 45.22 -19.13 -25.43
C ARG A 156 45.31 -20.13 -26.57
N VAL A 157 44.20 -20.77 -26.92
CA VAL A 157 44.13 -21.72 -28.04
C VAL A 157 44.45 -21.00 -29.36
N HIS A 158 43.87 -19.82 -29.58
CA HIS A 158 44.21 -19.00 -30.76
C HIS A 158 45.70 -18.66 -30.82
N LEU A 159 46.30 -18.26 -29.69
CA LEU A 159 47.73 -17.97 -29.64
C LEU A 159 48.59 -19.21 -29.96
N PHE A 160 48.19 -20.39 -29.48
CA PHE A 160 48.88 -21.64 -29.83
C PHE A 160 48.73 -22.00 -31.30
N ILE A 161 47.54 -21.80 -31.88
CA ILE A 161 47.32 -22.02 -33.32
C ILE A 161 48.19 -21.08 -34.15
N ASP A 162 48.31 -19.81 -33.76
CA ASP A 162 49.16 -18.83 -34.44
C ASP A 162 50.64 -19.21 -34.36
N GLN A 163 51.10 -19.66 -33.18
CA GLN A 163 52.47 -20.14 -32.99
C GLN A 163 52.75 -21.39 -33.82
N TYR A 164 51.84 -22.35 -33.82
CA TYR A 164 51.95 -23.57 -34.60
C TYR A 164 51.99 -23.27 -36.10
N THR A 165 51.13 -22.37 -36.58
CA THR A 165 51.10 -21.93 -37.97
C THR A 165 52.43 -21.28 -38.36
N LYS A 166 52.99 -20.40 -37.51
CA LYS A 166 54.32 -19.80 -37.74
C LYS A 166 55.42 -20.85 -37.82
N LEU A 167 55.43 -21.83 -36.91
CA LEU A 167 56.42 -22.91 -36.92
C LEU A 167 56.33 -23.76 -38.19
N ILE A 168 55.11 -24.10 -38.66
CA ILE A 168 54.94 -24.83 -39.92
C ILE A 168 55.48 -24.02 -41.09
N LEU A 169 55.15 -22.72 -41.17
CA LEU A 169 55.63 -21.87 -42.26
C LEU A 169 57.15 -21.80 -42.28
N GLN A 170 57.79 -21.61 -41.13
CA GLN A 170 59.25 -21.61 -41.02
C GLN A 170 59.86 -22.96 -41.41
N LEU A 171 59.29 -24.06 -40.93
CA LEU A 171 59.76 -25.40 -41.28
C LEU A 171 59.62 -25.66 -42.79
N SER A 172 58.50 -25.25 -43.38
CA SER A 172 58.27 -25.40 -44.82
C SER A 172 59.26 -24.58 -45.65
N ALA A 173 59.58 -23.34 -45.23
CA ALA A 173 60.59 -22.51 -45.88
C ALA A 173 61.97 -23.16 -45.80
N GLN A 174 62.33 -23.69 -44.63
CA GLN A 174 63.60 -24.38 -44.43
C GLN A 174 63.72 -25.68 -45.25
N CYS A 175 62.62 -26.42 -45.42
CA CYS A 175 62.59 -27.58 -46.31
C CYS A 175 62.83 -27.18 -47.77
N VAL A 176 62.26 -26.05 -48.23
CA VAL A 176 62.51 -25.53 -49.59
C VAL A 176 63.96 -25.08 -49.76
N GLU A 177 64.53 -24.37 -48.78
CA GLU A 177 65.95 -23.99 -48.82
C GLU A 177 66.86 -25.21 -48.88
N TRP A 178 66.58 -26.25 -48.08
CA TRP A 178 67.34 -27.50 -48.14
C TRP A 178 67.21 -28.21 -49.48
N ASP A 179 66.01 -28.24 -50.06
CA ASP A 179 65.78 -28.82 -51.39
C ASP A 179 66.55 -28.07 -52.49
N GLU A 180 66.60 -26.74 -52.41
CA GLU A 180 67.37 -25.91 -53.33
C GLU A 180 68.87 -26.19 -53.20
N VAL A 181 69.41 -26.25 -51.97
CA VAL A 181 70.82 -26.57 -51.72
C VAL A 181 71.18 -27.97 -52.25
N VAL A 182 70.32 -28.97 -52.02
CA VAL A 182 70.53 -30.33 -52.55
C VAL A 182 70.52 -30.32 -54.07
N THR A 183 69.56 -29.64 -54.70
CA THR A 183 69.46 -29.52 -56.16
C THR A 183 70.70 -28.85 -56.77
N GLN A 184 71.23 -27.81 -56.13
CA GLN A 184 72.47 -27.15 -56.57
C GLN A 184 73.68 -28.09 -56.51
N LEU A 185 73.78 -28.91 -55.45
CA LEU A 185 74.86 -29.89 -55.34
C LEU A 185 74.73 -31.02 -56.37
N GLU A 186 73.51 -31.46 -56.68
CA GLU A 186 73.28 -32.48 -57.71
C GLU A 186 73.58 -31.98 -59.13
N THR A 187 73.26 -30.73 -59.43
CA THR A 187 73.53 -30.11 -60.74
C THR A 187 75.01 -29.82 -60.95
N GLN A 188 75.78 -29.49 -59.90
CA GLN A 188 77.24 -29.33 -59.96
C GLN A 188 78.01 -30.66 -60.08
N ARG A 189 77.38 -31.78 -59.71
CA ARG A 189 77.98 -33.12 -59.75
C ARG A 189 77.77 -33.84 -61.09
N LYS A 190 76.89 -33.33 -61.96
CA LYS A 190 76.71 -33.78 -63.35
C LYS A 190 77.65 -33.04 -64.28
#